data_AF-A0A060BIW0-F1
#
_entry.id   AF-A0A060BIW0-F1
#
_cell.length_a   1.000
_cell.length_b   1.000
_cell.length_c   1.000
_cell.angle_alpha   90.00
_cell.angle_beta   90.00
_cell.angle_gamma   90.00
#
_symmetry.space_group_name_H-M   'P 1'
#
loop_
_entity.id
_entity.type
_entity.pdbx_description
1 polymer ?
#
loop_
_entity_poly.entity_id
_entity_poly.type
_entity_poly.pdbx_seq_one_letter_code
_entity_poly.pdbx_strand_id
1 'polypeptide(L)' 'SAGRFIVSAEDDLGKALEGCDLVIISIEPGRTDCRYGDLVLPEEYGILESVGDTTGPGGMMRARRAIPL' A
#
# COMPACT_ATOMS: atom_id res chain seq x y z
N SER A 1 33.06 -4.33 -5.31
CA SER A 1 32.33 -5.61 -5.16
C SER A 1 31.11 -5.55 -6.05
N ALA A 2 30.91 -6.51 -6.95
CA ALA A 2 29.63 -6.66 -7.63
C ALA A 2 28.60 -7.19 -6.62
N GLY A 3 27.37 -6.65 -6.61
CA GLY A 3 26.32 -7.06 -5.69
C GLY A 3 25.96 -8.54 -5.87
N ARG A 4 25.51 -9.19 -4.79
CA ARG A 4 25.17 -10.64 -4.76
C ARG A 4 23.81 -11.00 -5.38
N PHE A 5 23.15 -10.05 -6.04
CA PHE A 5 21.78 -10.21 -6.53
C PHE A 5 21.69 -9.85 -8.02
N ILE A 6 20.90 -10.64 -8.75
CA ILE A 6 20.43 -10.31 -10.09
C ILE A 6 19.11 -9.56 -9.93
N VAL A 7 18.94 -8.44 -10.64
CA VAL A 7 17.73 -7.59 -10.55
C VAL A 7 17.09 -7.52 -11.93
N SER A 8 15.78 -7.77 -11.99
CA SER A 8 14.94 -7.66 -13.18
C SER A 8 13.57 -7.09 -12.81
N ALA A 9 12.88 -6.49 -13.77
CA ALA A 9 11.49 -6.05 -13.65
C ALA A 9 10.60 -6.94 -14.53
N GLU A 10 9.37 -7.22 -14.09
CA GLU A 10 8.39 -8.04 -14.78
C GLU A 10 7.00 -7.42 -14.59
N ASP A 11 6.20 -7.40 -15.66
CA ASP A 11 4.88 -6.77 -15.69
C ASP A 11 3.76 -7.77 -15.36
N ASP A 12 4.02 -9.07 -15.51
CA ASP A 12 3.10 -10.14 -15.13
C ASP A 12 3.39 -10.66 -13.71
N LEU A 13 2.40 -10.53 -12.82
CA LEU A 13 2.53 -10.98 -11.43
C LEU A 13 2.80 -12.49 -11.33
N GLY A 14 2.22 -13.30 -12.22
CA GLY A 14 2.42 -14.76 -12.20
C GLY A 14 3.87 -15.15 -12.46
N LYS A 15 4.48 -14.55 -13.49
CA LYS A 15 5.91 -14.72 -13.79
C LYS A 15 6.82 -14.18 -12.71
N ALA A 16 6.47 -13.03 -12.12
CA ALA A 16 7.27 -12.41 -11.06
C ALA A 16 7.33 -13.30 -9.79
N LEU A 17 6.33 -14.15 -9.57
CA LEU A 17 6.22 -15.05 -8.41
C LEU A 17 6.73 -16.47 -8.69
N GLU A 18 7.01 -16.82 -9.95
CA GLU A 18 7.36 -18.19 -10.33
C GLU A 18 8.70 -18.61 -9.70
N GLY A 19 8.66 -19.63 -8.83
CA GLY A 19 9.83 -20.16 -8.15
C GLY A 19 10.36 -19.28 -7.00
N CYS A 20 9.64 -18.25 -6.57
CA CYS A 20 10.03 -17.44 -5.41
C CYS A 20 9.89 -18.20 -4.09
N ASP A 21 10.96 -18.26 -3.29
CA ASP A 21 10.92 -18.74 -1.90
C ASP A 21 10.42 -17.68 -0.91
N LEU A 22 10.52 -16.39 -1.28
CA LEU A 22 10.14 -15.25 -0.46
C LEU A 22 9.51 -14.16 -1.35
N VAL A 23 8.40 -13.59 -0.87
CA VAL A 23 7.71 -12.48 -1.53
C VAL A 23 7.67 -11.28 -0.57
N ILE A 24 8.11 -10.11 -1.03
CA ILE A 24 8.03 -8.85 -0.28
C ILE A 24 6.95 -7.98 -0.93
N ILE A 25 5.91 -7.64 -0.15
CA ILE A 25 4.82 -6.78 -0.60
C ILE A 25 5.00 -5.40 0.03
N SER A 26 5.27 -4.39 -0.80
CA SER A 26 5.40 -3.00 -0.38
C SER A 26 4.64 -2.11 -1.36
N ILE A 27 3.33 -2.01 -1.16
CA ILE A 27 2.41 -1.32 -2.05
C ILE A 27 1.66 -0.19 -1.34
N GLU A 28 1.12 0.73 -2.13
CA GLU A 28 0.11 1.70 -1.70
C GLU A 28 -1.26 1.25 -2.23
N PRO A 29 -2.22 0.87 -1.36
CA PRO A 29 -3.56 0.47 -1.77
C PRO A 29 -4.38 1.64 -2.33
N GLY A 30 -4.28 1.83 -3.64
CA GLY A 30 -4.97 2.87 -4.39
C GLY A 30 -4.05 4.02 -4.81
N ARG A 31 -4.66 5.07 -5.34
CA ARG A 31 -3.95 6.30 -5.76
C ARG A 31 -3.63 7.15 -4.55
N THR A 32 -2.63 8.01 -4.67
CA THR A 32 -2.20 8.92 -3.59
C THR A 32 -3.28 9.95 -3.21
N ASP A 33 -4.22 10.24 -4.09
CA ASP A 33 -5.40 11.08 -3.83
C ASP A 33 -6.36 10.46 -2.78
N CYS A 34 -6.45 9.12 -2.74
CA CYS A 34 -7.24 8.39 -1.76
C CYS A 34 -6.67 8.59 -0.35
N ARG A 35 -5.33 8.59 -0.22
CA ARG A 35 -4.64 8.87 1.05
C ARG A 35 -4.91 10.29 1.55
N TYR A 36 -5.07 11.25 0.66
CA TYR A 36 -5.48 12.60 1.05
C TYR A 36 -6.91 12.62 1.60
N GLY A 37 -7.84 11.93 0.92
CA GLY A 37 -9.23 11.79 1.37
C GLY A 37 -9.37 11.10 2.73
N ASP A 38 -8.53 10.11 3.01
CA ASP A 38 -8.47 9.42 4.30
C ASP A 38 -8.17 10.38 5.47
N LEU A 39 -7.53 11.52 5.23
CA LEU A 39 -7.20 12.53 6.23
C LEU A 39 -8.26 13.64 6.32
N VAL A 40 -8.60 14.23 5.18
CA VAL A 40 -9.41 15.47 5.19
C VAL A 40 -10.90 15.22 5.43
N LEU A 41 -11.42 14.05 5.07
CA LEU A 41 -12.83 13.75 5.32
C LEU A 41 -13.12 13.59 6.82
N PRO A 42 -12.33 12.82 7.61
CA PRO A 42 -12.50 12.78 9.07
C PRO A 42 -12.37 14.13 9.77
N GLU A 43 -11.56 15.06 9.25
CA GLU A 43 -11.41 16.41 9.81
C GLU A 43 -12.73 17.19 9.81
N GLU A 44 -13.60 17.01 8.80
CA GLU A 44 -14.94 17.62 8.76
C GLU A 44 -15.83 17.18 9.94
N TYR A 45 -15.51 16.03 10.55
CA TYR A 45 -16.20 15.48 11.73
C TYR A 45 -15.43 15.73 13.04
N GLY A 46 -14.40 16.58 13.02
CA GLY A 46 -13.57 16.89 14.19
C GLY A 46 -12.58 15.79 14.57
N ILE A 47 -12.31 14.83 13.67
CA ILE A 47 -11.35 13.75 13.88
C ILE A 47 -10.09 14.06 13.08
N LEU A 48 -9.07 14.59 13.76
CA LEU A 48 -7.78 14.88 13.15
C LEU A 48 -6.87 13.63 13.18
N GLU A 49 -6.37 13.23 12.02
CA GLU A 49 -5.39 12.14 11.90
C GLU A 49 -4.04 12.69 11.41
N SER A 50 -2.94 12.33 12.10
CA SER A 50 -1.59 12.79 11.70
C SER A 50 -1.04 12.04 10.49
N VAL A 51 -1.43 10.77 10.30
CA VAL A 51 -0.95 9.91 9.21
C VAL A 51 -2.10 9.20 8.49
N GLY A 52 -3.10 8.71 9.23
CA GLY A 52 -4.35 8.17 8.67
C GLY A 52 -4.22 6.88 7.84
N ASP A 53 -3.07 6.18 7.89
CA ASP A 53 -2.81 5.00 7.07
C ASP A 53 -2.85 3.67 7.84
N THR A 54 -2.95 3.71 9.17
CA THR A 54 -2.85 2.51 10.01
C THR A 54 -4.09 2.31 10.86
N THR A 55 -4.46 3.33 11.64
CA THR A 55 -5.61 3.30 12.56
C THR A 55 -6.64 4.36 12.17
N GLY A 56 -7.75 4.41 12.91
CA GLY A 56 -8.77 5.44 12.74
C GLY A 56 -9.56 5.33 11.43
N PRO A 57 -10.40 6.32 11.13
CA PRO A 57 -11.23 6.30 9.92
C PRO A 57 -10.41 6.19 8.62
N GLY A 58 -9.28 6.88 8.51
CA GLY A 58 -8.39 6.74 7.36
C GLY A 58 -7.82 5.32 7.23
N GLY A 59 -7.30 4.75 8.32
CA GLY A 59 -6.79 3.38 8.34
C GLY A 59 -7.84 2.33 7.96
N MET A 60 -9.09 2.50 8.43
CA MET A 60 -10.21 1.63 8.06
C MET A 60 -10.52 1.71 6.56
N MET A 61 -10.52 2.92 5.99
CA MET A 61 -10.78 3.10 4.56
C MET A 61 -9.63 2.56 3.69
N ARG A 62 -8.38 2.75 4.12
CA ARG A 62 -7.22 2.11 3.49
C ARG A 62 -7.30 0.58 3.55
N ALA A 63 -7.65 0.00 4.69
CA ALA A 63 -7.79 -1.44 4.82
C ALA A 63 -8.87 -2.00 3.87
N ARG A 64 -10.01 -1.31 3.73
CA ARG A 64 -11.05 -1.68 2.76
C ARG A 64 -10.56 -1.66 1.32
N ARG A 65 -9.63 -0.76 0.96
CA ARG A 65 -8.98 -0.74 -0.36
C ARG A 65 -7.93 -1.85 -0.52
N ALA A 66 -7.29 -2.28 0.56
CA ALA A 66 -6.24 -3.29 0.54
C ALA A 66 -6.77 -4.74 0.51
N ILE A 67 -7.88 -5.03 1.20
CA ILE A 67 -8.45 -6.39 1.33
C ILE A 67 -8.72 -7.10 -0.02
N PRO A 68 -9.24 -6.45 -1.08
CA PRO A 68 -9.57 -7.14 -2.32
C PRO A 68 -8.40 -7.27 -3.32
N LEU A 69 -7.20 -6.77 -2.99
CA LEU A 69 -6.00 -6.91 -3.81
C LEU A 69 -5.49 -8.35 -3.80
#